data_AF-A0A971GQX4-F1
#
_entry.id   AF-A0A971GQX4-F1
#
_cell.length_a   1.000
_cell.length_b   1.000
_cell.length_c   1.000
_cell.angle_alpha   90.00
_cell.angle_beta   90.00
_cell.angle_gamma   90.00
#
_symmetry.space_group_name_H-M   'P 1'
#
loop_
_entity.id
_entity.type
_entity.pdbx_description
1 polymer ?
#
loop_
_entity_poly.entity_id
_entity_poly.type
_entity_poly.pdbx_seq_one_letter_code
_entity_poly.pdbx_strand_id
1 'polypeptide(L)'
;MKNNGGNSALNYFNLITRYYSSLHNTDSTFSIPVNECFALQLAEVITEKITTERIIINRDKSFSTTFYNQLSESLKSTSQINDVELLVIYLKQMVNIMRSADLISDRNGQAFLKEIFTEKEKLYPVLLRAFWNECDWRIIFPSSPEAAEKIHDNRDAFLEILRTTLTEASVEEIAADFFSVTGICEANDYFMISFVDFYILTWLRHFGIIEYEVRGEHDLVLITVNDYGRKVLKSFL
;
A
#
# COMPACT_ATOMS: atom_id res chain seq x y z
N MET A 1 7.95 -21.63 -43.15
CA MET A 1 6.68 -21.72 -42.40
C MET A 1 7.05 -22.05 -40.95
N LYS A 2 6.99 -21.07 -40.04
CA LYS A 2 7.35 -21.24 -38.63
C LYS A 2 6.09 -21.52 -37.80
N ASN A 3 6.14 -22.61 -37.04
CA ASN A 3 5.13 -23.02 -36.06
C ASN A 3 5.11 -22.05 -34.87
N ASN A 4 4.00 -21.33 -34.67
CA ASN A 4 3.70 -20.51 -33.49
C ASN A 4 2.53 -21.10 -32.67
N GLY A 5 2.55 -22.41 -32.39
CA GLY A 5 1.50 -23.10 -31.64
C GLY A 5 1.82 -23.46 -30.19
N GLY A 6 3.04 -23.19 -29.71
CA GLY A 6 3.57 -23.75 -28.45
C GLY A 6 3.30 -22.96 -27.17
N ASN A 7 2.96 -21.67 -27.23
CA ASN A 7 2.93 -20.79 -26.04
C ASN A 7 1.56 -20.71 -25.34
N SER A 8 0.45 -20.93 -26.05
CA SER A 8 -0.90 -20.79 -25.48
C SER A 8 -1.23 -21.88 -24.46
N ALA A 9 -0.94 -23.13 -24.79
CA ALA A 9 -1.22 -24.28 -23.91
C ALA A 9 -0.36 -24.26 -22.65
N LEU A 10 0.90 -23.81 -22.74
CA LEU A 10 1.81 -23.68 -21.61
C LEU A 10 1.34 -22.58 -20.65
N ASN A 11 0.90 -21.44 -21.19
CA ASN A 11 0.33 -20.35 -20.38
C ASN A 11 -0.98 -20.77 -19.70
N TYR A 12 -1.85 -21.50 -20.40
CA TYR A 12 -3.09 -22.03 -19.83
C TYR A 12 -2.84 -23.09 -18.74
N PHE A 13 -1.83 -23.95 -18.95
CA PHE A 13 -1.42 -24.94 -17.95
C PHE A 13 -0.82 -24.29 -16.70
N ASN A 14 -0.01 -23.23 -16.87
CA ASN A 14 0.53 -22.45 -15.76
C ASN A 14 -0.58 -21.69 -15.00
N LEU A 15 -1.58 -21.16 -15.72
CA LEU A 15 -2.76 -20.52 -15.14
C LEU A 15 -3.56 -21.50 -14.26
N ILE A 16 -3.84 -22.69 -14.80
CA ILE A 16 -4.51 -23.78 -14.08
C ILE A 16 -3.69 -24.18 -12.85
N THR A 17 -2.39 -24.37 -13.01
CA THR A 17 -1.50 -24.81 -11.92
C THR A 17 -1.44 -23.77 -10.79
N ARG A 18 -1.36 -22.48 -11.11
CA ARG A 18 -1.40 -21.39 -10.11
C ARG A 18 -2.76 -21.33 -9.40
N TYR A 19 -3.86 -21.46 -10.14
CA TYR A 19 -5.21 -21.48 -9.59
C TYR A 19 -5.41 -22.62 -8.59
N TYR A 20 -5.07 -23.86 -8.96
CA TYR A 20 -5.20 -25.02 -8.07
C TYR A 20 -4.23 -24.98 -6.88
N SER A 21 -3.02 -24.46 -7.07
CA SER A 21 -2.08 -24.23 -5.96
C SER A 21 -2.59 -23.20 -4.95
N SER A 22 -3.36 -22.21 -5.42
CA SER A 22 -3.99 -21.20 -4.56
C SER A 22 -5.20 -21.73 -3.78
N LEU A 23 -5.82 -22.83 -4.23
CA LEU A 23 -6.97 -23.47 -3.58
C LEU A 23 -6.58 -24.51 -2.53
N HIS A 24 -5.38 -25.10 -2.62
CA HIS A 24 -4.93 -26.19 -1.74
C HIS A 24 -3.99 -25.77 -0.59
N ASN A 25 -3.68 -24.49 -0.45
CA ASN A 25 -2.86 -23.99 0.66
C ASN A 25 -3.74 -23.66 1.89
N THR A 26 -4.27 -24.68 2.57
CA THR A 26 -5.06 -24.52 3.80
C THR A 26 -4.26 -24.64 5.10
N ASP A 27 -2.98 -25.00 5.06
CA ASP A 27 -2.15 -25.08 6.27
C ASP A 27 -0.69 -24.69 5.95
N SER A 28 -0.32 -23.44 6.20
CA SER A 28 1.09 -23.07 6.35
C SER A 28 1.21 -21.80 7.19
N THR A 29 1.89 -21.94 8.32
CA THR A 29 2.41 -20.84 9.12
C THR A 29 3.05 -19.77 8.22
N PHE A 30 2.47 -18.58 8.28
CA PHE A 30 2.74 -17.45 7.41
C PHE A 30 4.20 -17.00 7.48
N SER A 31 4.97 -17.19 6.40
CA SER A 31 6.16 -16.38 6.17
C SER A 31 5.81 -15.27 5.19
N ILE A 32 5.09 -14.27 5.69
CA ILE A 32 4.97 -12.99 4.99
C ILE A 32 6.43 -12.50 4.78
N PRO A 33 6.81 -11.92 3.64
CA PRO A 33 8.05 -11.14 3.55
C PRO A 33 7.88 -9.82 4.33
N VAL A 34 7.44 -9.89 5.59
CA VAL A 34 7.11 -8.74 6.45
C VAL A 34 8.30 -7.82 6.58
N ASN A 35 9.48 -8.44 6.60
CA ASN A 35 10.76 -7.77 6.75
C ASN A 35 11.08 -6.83 5.58
N GLU A 36 10.48 -7.03 4.41
CA GLU A 36 10.67 -6.21 3.22
C GLU A 36 9.49 -5.25 2.95
N CYS A 37 8.43 -5.30 3.77
CA CYS A 37 7.27 -4.43 3.67
C CYS A 37 7.65 -2.98 4.06
N PHE A 38 7.64 -2.08 3.07
CA PHE A 38 8.02 -0.68 3.30
C PHE A 38 7.11 0.02 4.31
N ALA A 39 5.80 -0.26 4.31
CA ALA A 39 4.87 0.28 5.31
C ALA A 39 5.30 -0.03 6.75
N LEU A 40 5.87 -1.22 7.01
CA LEU A 40 6.35 -1.58 8.34
C LEU A 40 7.68 -0.94 8.68
N GLN A 41 8.57 -0.78 7.70
CA GLN A 41 9.80 -0.02 7.90
C GLN A 41 9.51 1.43 8.30
N LEU A 42 8.51 2.07 7.69
CA LEU A 42 8.03 3.40 8.09
C LEU A 42 7.51 3.40 9.53
N ALA A 43 6.66 2.43 9.89
CA ALA A 43 6.10 2.32 11.23
C ALA A 43 7.16 2.05 12.30
N GLU A 44 8.18 1.25 11.98
CA GLU A 44 9.30 0.91 12.86
C GLU A 44 10.14 2.13 13.21
N VAL A 45 10.56 2.92 12.22
CA VAL A 45 11.38 4.11 12.51
C VAL A 45 10.60 5.16 13.32
N ILE A 46 9.29 5.29 13.08
CA ILE A 46 8.41 6.16 13.88
C ILE A 46 8.32 5.63 15.32
N THR A 47 8.11 4.32 15.48
CA THR A 47 8.00 3.64 16.77
C THR A 47 9.28 3.79 17.59
N GLU A 48 10.43 3.53 16.96
CA GLU A 48 11.75 3.67 17.59
C GLU A 48 11.98 5.11 18.05
N LYS A 49 11.67 6.10 17.20
CA LYS A 49 11.85 7.51 17.55
C LYS A 49 10.96 7.98 18.70
N ILE A 50 9.70 7.56 18.74
CA ILE A 50 8.77 7.90 19.83
C ILE A 50 9.15 7.19 21.14
N THR A 51 9.73 5.99 21.08
CA THR A 51 10.11 5.22 22.28
C THR A 51 11.45 5.64 22.87
N THR A 52 12.40 6.06 22.02
CA THR A 52 13.75 6.45 22.45
C THR A 52 13.85 7.91 22.85
N GLU A 53 13.03 8.78 22.27
CA GLU A 53 13.13 10.23 22.46
C GLU A 53 11.83 10.85 22.97
N ARG A 54 11.97 11.97 23.68
CA ARG A 54 10.84 12.78 24.10
C ARG A 54 10.34 13.63 22.93
N ILE A 55 9.30 13.16 22.25
CA ILE A 55 8.74 13.86 21.09
C ILE A 55 7.57 14.78 21.49
N ILE A 56 7.74 16.08 21.29
CA ILE A 56 6.73 17.10 21.53
C ILE A 56 5.82 17.25 20.30
N ILE A 57 4.51 17.22 20.53
CA ILE A 57 3.47 17.42 19.53
C ILE A 57 3.06 18.89 19.53
N ASN A 58 2.88 19.46 18.34
CA ASN A 58 2.41 20.82 18.14
C ASN A 58 0.93 20.97 18.57
N ARG A 59 0.46 22.22 18.71
CA ARG A 59 -0.93 22.50 19.15
C ARG A 59 -2.00 21.96 18.19
N ASP A 60 -1.68 21.86 16.91
CA ASP A 60 -2.52 21.28 15.85
C ASP A 60 -2.45 19.75 15.80
N LYS A 61 -1.83 19.12 16.81
CA LYS A 61 -1.54 17.69 16.88
C LYS A 61 -0.56 17.20 15.81
N SER A 62 0.18 18.07 15.13
CA SER A 62 1.22 17.63 14.18
C SER A 62 2.56 17.33 14.89
N PHE A 63 3.36 16.46 14.28
CA PHE A 63 4.79 16.36 14.60
C PHE A 63 5.55 17.47 13.87
N SER A 64 6.69 17.88 14.41
CA SER A 64 7.53 18.92 13.79
C SER A 64 8.16 18.46 12.48
N THR A 65 8.51 19.40 11.60
CA THR A 65 9.27 19.10 10.38
C THR A 65 10.59 18.42 10.69
N THR A 66 11.27 18.82 11.77
CA THR A 66 12.52 18.21 12.21
C THR A 66 12.37 16.74 12.55
N PHE A 67 11.25 16.33 13.17
CA PHE A 67 10.95 14.93 13.45
C PHE A 67 10.94 14.10 12.15
N TYR A 68 10.21 14.57 11.13
CA TYR A 68 10.13 13.86 9.86
C TYR A 68 11.45 13.86 9.07
N ASN A 69 12.18 14.98 9.07
CA ASN A 69 13.46 15.06 8.37
C ASN A 69 14.47 14.06 8.95
N GLN A 70 14.57 13.96 10.28
CA GLN A 70 15.46 12.99 10.94
C GLN A 70 15.10 11.53 10.59
N LEU A 71 13.80 11.20 10.57
CA LEU A 71 13.34 9.87 10.18
C LEU A 71 13.66 9.59 8.71
N SER A 72 13.43 10.55 7.81
CA SER A 72 13.71 10.38 6.39
C SER A 72 15.21 10.17 6.12
N GLU A 73 16.08 10.84 6.87
CA GLU A 73 17.54 10.62 6.79
C GLU A 73 17.93 9.21 7.23
N SER A 74 17.31 8.67 8.29
CA SER A 74 17.55 7.28 8.72
C SER A 74 17.07 6.24 7.71
N LEU A 75 15.99 6.52 6.97
CA LEU A 75 15.44 5.62 5.95
C LEU A 75 16.19 5.70 4.62
N LYS A 76 16.92 6.78 4.35
CA LYS A 76 17.63 6.96 3.09
C LYS A 76 18.69 5.89 2.84
N SER A 77 19.26 5.31 3.89
CA SER A 77 20.28 4.26 3.79
C SER A 77 19.69 2.86 3.58
N THR A 78 18.40 2.66 3.86
CA THR A 78 17.74 1.35 3.86
C THR A 78 16.61 1.22 2.85
N SER A 79 16.04 2.33 2.39
CA SER A 79 14.94 2.35 1.44
C SER A 79 15.43 2.42 -0.01
N GLN A 80 14.61 1.89 -0.93
CA GLN A 80 14.82 2.04 -2.37
C GLN A 80 14.43 3.45 -2.87
N ILE A 81 13.93 4.33 -2.00
CA ILE A 81 13.44 5.66 -2.32
C ILE A 81 14.51 6.69 -1.91
N ASN A 82 15.17 7.29 -2.89
CA ASN A 82 16.22 8.28 -2.66
C ASN A 82 15.70 9.70 -2.43
N ASP A 83 14.42 9.93 -2.71
CA ASP A 83 13.76 11.24 -2.58
C ASP A 83 13.31 11.47 -1.13
N VAL A 84 13.96 12.45 -0.49
CA VAL A 84 13.70 12.82 0.92
C VAL A 84 12.32 13.45 1.09
N GLU A 85 11.88 14.26 0.14
CA GLU A 85 10.56 14.91 0.24
C GLU A 85 9.46 13.86 0.16
N LEU A 86 9.63 12.89 -0.74
CA LEU A 86 8.71 11.76 -0.87
C LEU A 86 8.70 10.87 0.38
N LEU A 87 9.87 10.59 0.97
CA LEU A 87 9.95 9.88 2.26
C LEU A 87 9.21 10.63 3.38
N VAL A 88 9.37 11.96 3.45
CA VAL A 88 8.64 12.78 4.43
C VAL A 88 7.13 12.71 4.21
N ILE A 89 6.66 12.67 2.97
CA ILE A 89 5.24 12.48 2.64
C ILE A 89 4.77 11.12 3.17
N TYR A 90 5.47 10.04 2.85
CA TYR A 90 5.10 8.69 3.32
C TYR A 90 5.14 8.55 4.83
N LEU A 91 6.10 9.17 5.51
CA LEU A 91 6.15 9.19 6.98
C LEU A 91 4.95 9.94 7.59
N LYS A 92 4.56 11.09 7.03
CA LYS A 92 3.36 11.82 7.47
C LYS A 92 2.10 10.99 7.28
N GLN A 93 1.99 10.31 6.15
CA GLN A 93 0.87 9.41 5.87
C GLN A 93 0.84 8.23 6.84
N MET A 94 1.98 7.57 7.08
CA MET A 94 2.10 6.49 8.06
C MET A 94 1.75 6.93 9.49
N VAL A 95 2.19 8.11 9.93
CA VAL A 95 1.78 8.65 11.24
C VAL A 95 0.26 8.75 11.35
N ASN A 96 -0.43 9.21 10.31
CA ASN A 96 -1.88 9.29 10.31
C ASN A 96 -2.54 7.90 10.29
N ILE A 97 -1.98 6.92 9.56
CA ILE A 97 -2.41 5.52 9.60
C ILE A 97 -2.25 4.95 11.02
N MET A 98 -1.09 5.13 11.65
CA MET A 98 -0.82 4.68 13.03
C MET A 98 -1.73 5.35 14.06
N ARG A 99 -2.12 6.62 13.86
CA ARG A 99 -3.11 7.30 14.70
C ARG A 99 -4.51 6.74 14.51
N SER A 100 -4.88 6.43 13.26
CA SER A 100 -6.17 5.83 12.94
C SER A 100 -6.29 4.43 13.55
N ALA A 101 -5.17 3.68 13.59
CA ALA A 101 -5.01 2.41 14.28
C ALA A 101 -4.96 2.51 15.83
N ASP A 102 -5.14 3.71 16.40
CA ASP A 102 -5.01 4.01 17.82
C ASP A 102 -3.63 3.66 18.45
N LEU A 103 -2.56 3.62 17.65
CA LEU A 103 -1.21 3.30 18.14
C LEU A 103 -0.50 4.51 18.73
N ILE A 104 -0.66 5.69 18.11
CA ILE A 104 -0.03 6.93 18.55
C ILE A 104 -1.07 7.82 19.22
N SER A 105 -0.77 8.29 20.43
CA SER A 105 -1.61 9.23 21.17
C SER A 105 -0.78 10.38 21.73
N ASP A 106 -1.45 11.45 22.15
CA ASP A 106 -0.84 12.55 22.87
C ASP A 106 -1.23 12.53 24.36
N ARG A 107 -0.28 12.85 25.25
CA ARG A 107 -0.51 13.12 26.67
C ARG A 107 0.25 14.39 27.03
N ASN A 108 -0.47 15.45 27.40
CA ASN A 108 0.10 16.75 27.75
C ASN A 108 1.04 17.31 26.67
N GLY A 109 0.68 17.17 25.38
CA GLY A 109 1.48 17.65 24.26
C GLY A 109 2.74 16.81 23.96
N GLN A 110 2.87 15.63 24.54
CA GLN A 110 3.93 14.67 24.23
C GLN A 110 3.35 13.42 23.56
N ALA A 111 4.00 12.97 22.49
CA ALA A 111 3.64 11.72 21.81
C ALA A 111 4.00 10.50 22.68
N PHE A 112 3.15 9.49 22.67
CA PHE A 112 3.46 8.17 23.22
C PHE A 112 2.75 7.08 22.41
N LEU A 113 3.28 5.85 22.48
CA LEU A 113 2.65 4.68 21.91
C LEU A 113 1.73 4.02 22.93
N LYS A 114 0.48 3.76 22.53
CA LYS A 114 -0.50 3.04 23.35
C LYS A 114 -0.19 1.54 23.43
N GLU A 115 0.32 0.99 22.33
CA GLU A 115 0.74 -0.40 22.21
C GLU A 115 2.04 -0.47 21.41
N ILE A 116 2.93 -1.39 21.80
CA ILE A 116 4.20 -1.65 21.12
C ILE A 116 4.16 -3.11 20.66
N PHE A 117 4.21 -3.29 19.35
CA PHE A 117 4.27 -4.62 18.73
C PHE A 117 5.72 -5.05 18.59
N THR A 118 6.08 -6.19 19.19
CA THR A 118 7.42 -6.79 19.01
C THR A 118 7.51 -7.69 17.79
N GLU A 119 6.37 -8.16 17.28
CA GLU A 119 6.26 -9.05 16.12
C GLU A 119 5.61 -8.29 14.96
N LYS A 120 6.30 -8.20 13.83
CA LYS A 120 5.84 -7.44 12.66
C LYS A 120 4.56 -8.04 12.05
N GLU A 121 4.40 -9.36 12.16
CA GLU A 121 3.25 -10.13 11.71
C GLU A 121 1.96 -9.72 12.41
N LYS A 122 2.05 -9.19 13.64
CA LYS A 122 0.90 -8.68 14.40
C LYS A 122 0.62 -7.21 14.08
N LEU A 123 1.66 -6.42 13.81
CA LEU A 123 1.52 -5.00 13.44
C LEU A 123 0.95 -4.83 12.03
N TYR A 124 1.38 -5.65 11.07
CA TYR A 124 0.94 -5.59 9.68
C TYR A 124 -0.59 -5.50 9.51
N PRO A 125 -1.38 -6.45 10.04
CA PRO A 125 -2.83 -6.43 9.86
C PRO A 125 -3.49 -5.23 10.52
N VAL A 126 -2.94 -4.71 11.63
CA VAL A 126 -3.43 -3.52 12.31
C VAL A 126 -3.27 -2.29 11.41
N LEU A 127 -2.08 -2.10 10.83
CA LEU A 127 -1.81 -0.98 9.93
C LEU A 127 -2.61 -1.07 8.63
N LEU A 128 -2.69 -2.26 8.04
CA LEU A 128 -3.40 -2.46 6.78
C LEU A 128 -4.90 -2.19 6.96
N ARG A 129 -5.51 -2.73 8.03
CA ARG A 129 -6.91 -2.47 8.35
C ARG A 129 -7.15 -0.99 8.61
N ALA A 130 -6.27 -0.33 9.38
CA ALA A 130 -6.41 1.09 9.68
C ALA A 130 -6.33 1.93 8.41
N PHE A 131 -5.34 1.68 7.54
CA PHE A 131 -5.24 2.33 6.24
C PHE A 131 -6.51 2.14 5.41
N TRP A 132 -7.00 0.91 5.31
CA TRP A 132 -8.08 0.59 4.39
C TRP A 132 -9.47 1.03 4.89
N ASN A 133 -9.72 1.01 6.20
CA ASN A 133 -11.08 1.17 6.73
C ASN A 133 -11.27 2.32 7.71
N GLU A 134 -10.21 2.78 8.38
CA GLU A 134 -10.33 3.67 9.54
C GLU A 134 -9.72 5.05 9.26
N CYS A 135 -8.74 5.12 8.37
CA CYS A 135 -8.03 6.34 8.04
C CYS A 135 -8.86 7.22 7.11
N ASP A 136 -8.97 8.51 7.45
CA ASP A 136 -9.54 9.50 6.53
C ASP A 136 -8.56 9.78 5.38
N TRP A 137 -8.86 9.23 4.20
CA TRP A 137 -8.01 9.36 3.01
C TRP A 137 -7.81 10.80 2.56
N ARG A 138 -8.70 11.72 2.93
CA ARG A 138 -8.56 13.17 2.64
C ARG A 138 -7.37 13.78 3.37
N ILE A 139 -7.00 13.22 4.54
CA ILE A 139 -5.88 13.70 5.35
C ILE A 139 -4.55 13.16 4.82
N ILE A 140 -4.53 11.89 4.43
CA ILE A 140 -3.31 11.26 3.92
C ILE A 140 -3.04 11.58 2.43
N PHE A 141 -4.07 11.92 1.66
CA PHE A 141 -3.97 12.31 0.25
C PHE A 141 -4.49 13.74 0.01
N PRO A 142 -3.81 14.77 0.55
CA PRO A 142 -4.32 16.14 0.57
C PRO A 142 -4.26 16.86 -0.79
N SER A 143 -3.67 16.26 -1.82
CA SER A 143 -3.59 16.84 -3.17
C SER A 143 -4.96 16.95 -3.86
N SER A 144 -5.88 16.04 -3.53
CA SER A 144 -7.29 16.13 -3.90
C SER A 144 -8.15 15.37 -2.88
N PRO A 145 -8.60 16.06 -1.82
CA PRO A 145 -9.49 15.48 -0.82
C PRO A 145 -10.78 14.90 -1.45
N GLU A 146 -11.31 15.56 -2.47
CA GLU A 146 -12.52 15.12 -3.17
C GLU A 146 -12.31 13.80 -3.92
N ALA A 147 -11.16 13.62 -4.59
CA ALA A 147 -10.82 12.35 -5.23
C ALA A 147 -10.56 11.26 -4.18
N ALA A 148 -9.85 11.59 -3.10
CA ALA A 148 -9.56 10.67 -2.00
C ALA A 148 -10.85 10.11 -1.39
N GLU A 149 -11.82 10.98 -1.10
CA GLU A 149 -13.12 10.61 -0.54
C GLU A 149 -13.92 9.72 -1.51
N LYS A 150 -14.07 10.14 -2.77
CA LYS A 150 -14.80 9.37 -3.79
C LYS A 150 -14.24 7.96 -3.95
N ILE A 151 -12.92 7.82 -4.00
CA ILE A 151 -12.31 6.50 -4.16
C ILE A 151 -12.44 5.68 -2.88
N HIS A 152 -12.23 6.29 -1.70
CA HIS A 152 -12.40 5.60 -0.42
C HIS A 152 -13.82 5.04 -0.24
N ASP A 153 -14.84 5.80 -0.64
CA ASP A 153 -16.25 5.36 -0.60
C ASP A 153 -16.53 4.18 -1.53
N ASN A 154 -15.72 4.00 -2.57
CA ASN A 154 -15.84 2.93 -3.56
C ASN A 154 -14.73 1.86 -3.46
N ARG A 155 -13.92 1.89 -2.40
CA ARG A 155 -12.71 1.07 -2.27
C ARG A 155 -12.96 -0.44 -2.38
N ASP A 156 -14.13 -0.92 -1.95
CA ASP A 156 -14.47 -2.35 -2.03
C ASP A 156 -14.62 -2.82 -3.49
N ALA A 157 -15.10 -1.95 -4.40
CA ALA A 157 -15.11 -2.24 -5.83
C ALA A 157 -13.67 -2.30 -6.39
N PHE A 158 -12.77 -1.46 -5.89
CA PHE A 158 -11.35 -1.51 -6.24
C PHE A 158 -10.69 -2.83 -5.80
N LEU A 159 -11.00 -3.31 -4.59
CA LEU A 159 -10.54 -4.62 -4.12
C LEU A 159 -11.01 -5.75 -5.03
N GLU A 160 -12.28 -5.71 -5.44
CA GLU A 160 -12.84 -6.76 -6.29
C GLU A 160 -12.17 -6.80 -7.66
N ILE A 161 -11.82 -5.65 -8.21
CA ILE A 161 -11.02 -5.57 -9.44
C ILE A 161 -9.65 -6.22 -9.21
N LEU A 162 -8.93 -5.85 -8.15
CA LEU A 162 -7.63 -6.48 -7.85
C LEU A 162 -7.73 -7.99 -7.61
N ARG A 163 -8.81 -8.46 -6.98
CA ARG A 163 -9.05 -9.91 -6.76
C ARG A 163 -9.26 -10.65 -8.08
N THR A 164 -9.94 -10.03 -9.03
CA THR A 164 -10.25 -10.61 -10.34
C THR A 164 -9.13 -10.43 -11.37
N THR A 165 -8.20 -9.50 -11.16
CA THR A 165 -6.97 -9.34 -11.95
C THR A 165 -6.02 -10.52 -11.71
N LEU A 166 -6.11 -11.56 -12.54
CA LEU A 166 -5.30 -12.79 -12.44
C LEU A 166 -3.93 -12.70 -13.12
N THR A 167 -3.76 -11.74 -14.03
CA THR A 167 -2.54 -11.51 -14.80
C THR A 167 -1.99 -10.11 -14.53
N GLU A 168 -0.85 -9.79 -15.12
CA GLU A 168 -0.39 -8.40 -15.22
C GLU A 168 -1.47 -7.54 -15.87
N ALA A 169 -1.65 -6.33 -15.36
CA ALA A 169 -2.52 -5.30 -15.92
C ALA A 169 -1.83 -3.94 -15.82
N SER A 170 -2.12 -3.01 -16.74
CA SER A 170 -1.61 -1.66 -16.62
C SER A 170 -2.38 -0.85 -15.57
N VAL A 171 -1.79 0.27 -15.11
CA VAL A 171 -2.48 1.24 -14.24
C VAL A 171 -3.77 1.73 -14.89
N GLU A 172 -3.71 2.04 -16.18
CA GLU A 172 -4.84 2.54 -16.97
C GLU A 172 -5.95 1.51 -17.09
N GLU A 173 -5.63 0.22 -17.26
CA GLU A 173 -6.62 -0.85 -17.31
C GLU A 173 -7.36 -0.99 -15.97
N ILE A 174 -6.61 -1.06 -14.86
CA ILE A 174 -7.20 -1.16 -13.51
C ILE A 174 -8.06 0.07 -13.21
N ALA A 175 -7.58 1.27 -13.53
CA ALA A 175 -8.32 2.50 -13.30
C ALA A 175 -9.57 2.59 -14.17
N ALA A 176 -9.49 2.24 -15.46
CA ALA A 176 -10.62 2.24 -16.37
C ALA A 176 -11.72 1.26 -15.93
N ASP A 177 -11.35 0.04 -15.51
CA ASP A 177 -12.30 -0.94 -14.96
C ASP A 177 -12.96 -0.40 -13.69
N PHE A 178 -12.17 0.24 -12.82
CA PHE A 178 -12.69 0.83 -11.59
C PHE A 178 -13.67 1.96 -11.83
N PHE A 179 -13.34 2.87 -12.74
CA PHE A 179 -14.21 3.99 -13.09
C PHE A 179 -15.46 3.53 -13.84
N SER A 180 -15.35 2.49 -14.67
CA SER A 180 -16.47 1.86 -15.37
C SER A 180 -17.48 1.25 -14.39
N VAL A 181 -17.00 0.52 -13.37
CA VAL A 181 -17.87 -0.15 -12.39
C VAL A 181 -18.52 0.84 -11.41
N THR A 182 -17.80 1.90 -11.02
CA THR A 182 -18.23 2.82 -9.96
C THR A 182 -18.91 4.09 -10.46
N GLY A 183 -18.63 4.49 -11.71
CA GLY A 183 -19.14 5.73 -12.30
C GLY A 183 -18.57 7.01 -11.69
N ILE A 184 -17.45 6.95 -10.95
CA ILE A 184 -16.89 8.12 -10.24
C ILE A 184 -16.24 9.17 -11.15
N CYS A 185 -15.73 8.76 -12.31
CA CYS A 185 -15.15 9.63 -13.35
C CYS A 185 -15.11 8.92 -14.71
N GLU A 186 -14.62 9.61 -15.76
CA GLU A 186 -14.43 9.03 -17.08
C GLU A 186 -13.17 8.13 -17.12
N ALA A 187 -13.18 7.10 -17.98
CA ALA A 187 -12.09 6.12 -18.08
C ALA A 187 -10.74 6.72 -18.52
N ASN A 188 -10.76 7.87 -19.19
CA ASN A 188 -9.59 8.60 -19.69
C ASN A 188 -9.26 9.85 -18.85
N ASP A 189 -9.82 9.97 -17.64
CA ASP A 189 -9.45 11.04 -16.71
C ASP A 189 -8.03 10.79 -16.17
N TYR A 190 -7.02 11.31 -16.90
CA TYR A 190 -5.61 11.14 -16.56
C TYR A 190 -5.25 11.62 -15.16
N PHE A 191 -5.98 12.62 -14.62
CA PHE A 191 -5.76 13.08 -13.26
C PHE A 191 -6.18 11.99 -12.26
N MET A 192 -7.37 11.42 -12.43
CA MET A 192 -7.85 10.33 -11.57
C MET A 192 -7.04 9.06 -11.72
N ILE A 193 -6.60 8.71 -12.93
CA ILE A 193 -5.67 7.59 -13.17
C ILE A 193 -4.37 7.79 -12.38
N SER A 194 -3.75 8.97 -12.50
CA SER A 194 -2.53 9.31 -11.75
C SER A 194 -2.76 9.27 -10.24
N PHE A 195 -3.94 9.69 -9.78
CA PHE A 195 -4.30 9.65 -8.37
C PHE A 195 -4.40 8.20 -7.85
N VAL A 196 -5.03 7.31 -8.61
CA VAL A 196 -5.09 5.87 -8.27
C VAL A 196 -3.67 5.28 -8.17
N ASP A 197 -2.78 5.64 -9.09
CA ASP A 197 -1.39 5.16 -9.13
C ASP A 197 -0.55 5.65 -7.93
N PHE A 198 -0.38 6.97 -7.82
CA PHE A 198 0.53 7.56 -6.85
C PHE A 198 0.05 7.45 -5.40
N TYR A 199 -1.23 7.16 -5.17
CA TYR A 199 -1.77 6.99 -3.82
C TYR A 199 -2.13 5.54 -3.53
N ILE A 200 -3.12 4.98 -4.21
CA ILE A 200 -3.70 3.69 -3.78
C ILE A 200 -2.78 2.54 -4.15
N LEU A 201 -2.38 2.44 -5.41
CA LEU A 201 -1.50 1.39 -5.89
C LEU A 201 -0.13 1.51 -5.23
N THR A 202 0.40 2.72 -5.08
CA THR A 202 1.64 2.97 -4.33
C THR A 202 1.56 2.47 -2.89
N TRP A 203 0.46 2.74 -2.16
CA TRP A 203 0.29 2.22 -0.79
C TRP A 203 0.09 0.71 -0.74
N LEU A 204 -0.67 0.12 -1.67
CA LEU A 204 -0.79 -1.34 -1.78
C LEU A 204 0.57 -1.99 -2.05
N ARG A 205 1.43 -1.36 -2.85
CA ARG A 205 2.83 -1.77 -3.02
C ARG A 205 3.62 -1.61 -1.74
N HIS A 206 3.46 -0.53 -0.98
CA HIS A 206 4.12 -0.37 0.32
C HIS A 206 3.72 -1.46 1.33
N PHE A 207 2.48 -1.95 1.24
CA PHE A 207 1.99 -3.11 1.99
C PHE A 207 2.38 -4.47 1.37
N GLY A 208 3.11 -4.49 0.26
CA GLY A 208 3.56 -5.70 -0.44
C GLY A 208 2.44 -6.49 -1.12
N ILE A 209 1.27 -5.89 -1.34
CA ILE A 209 0.10 -6.53 -1.96
C ILE A 209 0.27 -6.63 -3.47
N ILE A 210 0.89 -5.60 -4.07
CA ILE A 210 1.17 -5.54 -5.50
C ILE A 210 2.64 -5.24 -5.77
N GLU A 211 3.09 -5.55 -6.97
CA GLU A 211 4.41 -5.24 -7.50
C GLU A 211 4.28 -4.50 -8.82
N TYR A 212 5.20 -3.56 -9.07
CA TYR A 212 5.36 -2.94 -10.38
C TYR A 212 6.45 -3.66 -11.16
N GLU A 213 6.13 -4.04 -12.39
CA GLU A 213 7.09 -4.55 -13.37
C GLU A 213 7.25 -3.53 -14.50
N VAL A 214 8.50 -3.15 -14.79
CA VAL A 214 8.84 -2.32 -15.95
C VAL A 214 9.38 -3.25 -17.04
N ARG A 215 8.74 -3.26 -18.22
CA ARG A 215 9.13 -4.14 -19.33
C ARG A 215 9.67 -3.38 -20.53
N GLY A 216 10.91 -2.89 -20.45
CA GLY A 216 11.60 -2.24 -21.57
C GLY A 216 11.96 -0.78 -21.29
N GLU A 217 12.78 -0.17 -22.16
CA GLU A 217 13.31 1.20 -21.97
C GLU A 217 12.26 2.31 -22.19
N HIS A 218 11.08 1.97 -22.72
CA HIS A 218 10.01 2.92 -23.06
C HIS A 218 8.61 2.50 -22.59
N ASP A 219 8.50 1.52 -21.69
CA ASP A 219 7.30 0.68 -21.63
C ASP A 219 6.45 0.84 -20.38
N LEU A 220 5.16 0.55 -20.60
CA LEU A 220 4.07 0.55 -19.64
C LEU A 220 4.46 -0.07 -18.30
N VAL A 221 4.08 0.62 -17.22
CA VAL A 221 4.19 0.10 -15.85
C VAL A 221 3.08 -0.93 -15.66
N LEU A 222 3.48 -2.20 -15.53
CA LEU A 222 2.56 -3.30 -15.28
C LEU A 222 2.46 -3.57 -13.78
N ILE A 223 1.26 -3.93 -13.34
CA ILE A 223 0.93 -4.26 -11.97
C ILE A 223 0.62 -5.74 -11.89
N THR A 224 1.25 -6.42 -10.93
CA THR A 224 0.95 -7.80 -10.59
C THR A 224 0.55 -7.88 -9.13
N VAL A 225 -0.60 -8.51 -8.86
CA VAL A 225 -0.94 -8.94 -7.49
C VAL A 225 -0.18 -10.23 -7.20
N ASN A 226 0.82 -10.15 -6.30
CA ASN A 226 1.64 -11.30 -5.96
C ASN A 226 0.86 -12.33 -5.13
N ASP A 227 1.40 -13.55 -4.98
CA ASP A 227 0.71 -14.64 -4.28
C ASP A 227 0.35 -14.30 -2.82
N TYR A 228 1.17 -13.45 -2.19
CA TYR A 228 0.91 -12.94 -0.85
C TYR A 228 -0.28 -11.97 -0.84
N GLY A 229 -0.26 -10.95 -1.69
CA GLY A 229 -1.33 -9.98 -1.87
C GLY A 229 -2.66 -10.65 -2.18
N ARG A 230 -2.67 -11.69 -3.03
CA ARG A 230 -3.89 -12.48 -3.29
C ARG A 230 -4.45 -13.16 -2.05
N LYS A 231 -3.59 -13.59 -1.13
CA LYS A 231 -4.04 -14.15 0.16
C LYS A 231 -4.59 -13.05 1.06
N VAL A 232 -3.90 -11.92 1.18
CA VAL A 232 -4.34 -10.75 1.97
C VAL A 232 -5.70 -10.25 1.48
N LEU A 233 -5.87 -10.09 0.17
CA LEU A 233 -7.13 -9.67 -0.46
C LEU A 233 -8.27 -10.68 -0.25
N LYS A 234 -7.98 -11.95 0.07
CA LYS A 234 -9.01 -12.96 0.36
C LYS A 234 -9.37 -13.05 1.84
N SER A 235 -8.44 -12.70 2.74
CA SER A 235 -8.55 -12.99 4.18
C SER A 235 -8.70 -11.75 5.07
N PHE A 236 -8.24 -10.59 4.63
CA PHE A 236 -8.05 -9.41 5.47
C PHE A 236 -8.79 -8.17 4.99
N LEU A 237 -8.89 -8.02 3.67
CA LEU A 237 -9.64 -6.98 2.98
C LEU A 237 -10.79 -7.65 2.23
#